data_AF-A0A9E3F4Z8-F1
#
_entry.id   AF-A0A9E3F4Z8-F1
#
_cell.length_a   1.000
_cell.length_b   1.000
_cell.length_c   1.000
_cell.angle_alpha   90.00
_cell.angle_beta   90.00
_cell.angle_gamma   90.00
#
_symmetry.space_group_name_H-M   'P 1'
#
loop_
_entity.id
_entity.type
_entity.pdbx_description
1 polymer ?
#
loop_
_entity_poly.entity_id
_entity_poly.type
_entity_poly.pdbx_seq_one_letter_code
_entity_poly.pdbx_strand_id
1 'polypeptide(L)'
;DWTHYDLGFNSLDNTSGQLYLGTWGGTSGKFWWDDFRIEEVGLVNVLRRPGCPVTVRGEDGTAYEEGRDYQKIVDPLLHPWVAYHDPPAIHLTADSRIKDGQRLRVSYYHPVIVYDDRINNCLSEPRIFEDWADEVRTANERYRPDAFFMQHDEIREINQCASCQAKHMTPGELLAWNVRKAAGIIRKIRPDAPIWVWSDMFDPMHNAKEKDYYLVNGSLLGSWKGLDKGIGIVNWNGGAMGKDCPFFAKMGLRQILSGYYDGDNDGSAIAQWEANTKGVPGIVGAMYTTWGDNYGPMDVWARRAWGAGKTA
;
A
#
# COMPACT_ATOMS: atom_id res chain seq x y z
N ASP A 1 6.70 7.18 35.76
CA ASP A 1 5.50 7.71 35.09
C ASP A 1 4.91 6.65 34.19
N TRP A 2 3.58 6.47 34.23
CA TRP A 2 2.86 5.53 33.36
C TRP A 2 2.52 6.22 32.05
N THR A 3 2.51 5.47 30.94
CA THR A 3 2.08 5.96 29.63
C THR A 3 0.94 5.09 29.15
N HIS A 4 -0.19 5.72 28.80
CA HIS A 4 -1.35 5.05 28.23
C HIS A 4 -1.07 4.73 26.75
N TYR A 5 -1.44 3.53 26.32
CA TYR A 5 -1.36 3.11 24.92
C TYR A 5 -2.70 2.53 24.47
N ASP A 6 -3.21 3.07 23.36
CA ASP A 6 -4.38 2.52 22.67
C ASP A 6 -3.94 1.75 21.44
N LEU A 7 -4.51 0.55 21.27
CA LEU A 7 -4.28 -0.30 20.10
C LEU A 7 -5.62 -0.67 19.50
N GLY A 8 -5.86 -0.24 18.26
CA GLY A 8 -7.02 -0.65 17.47
C GLY A 8 -6.69 -1.83 16.58
N PHE A 9 -7.56 -2.83 16.52
CA PHE A 9 -7.45 -3.92 15.54
C PHE A 9 -8.84 -4.28 14.99
N ASN A 10 -8.86 -4.83 13.78
CA ASN A 10 -10.05 -5.37 13.15
C ASN A 10 -9.90 -6.89 13.08
N SER A 11 -10.82 -7.63 13.70
CA SER A 11 -10.78 -9.10 13.69
C SER A 11 -11.03 -9.69 12.30
N LEU A 12 -11.56 -8.91 11.36
CA LEU A 12 -12.08 -9.38 10.08
C LEU A 12 -13.03 -10.58 10.33
N ASP A 13 -12.87 -11.67 9.59
CA ASP A 13 -13.67 -12.89 9.74
C ASP A 13 -13.17 -13.83 10.85
N ASN A 14 -12.16 -13.42 11.64
CA ASN A 14 -11.62 -14.25 12.71
C ASN A 14 -12.50 -14.21 13.96
N THR A 15 -12.72 -15.38 14.55
CA THR A 15 -13.53 -15.57 15.78
C THR A 15 -12.68 -15.74 17.04
N SER A 16 -11.36 -15.77 16.91
CA SER A 16 -10.40 -15.82 18.01
C SER A 16 -9.14 -15.05 17.65
N GLY A 17 -8.42 -14.57 18.66
CA GLY A 17 -7.19 -13.81 18.51
C GLY A 17 -6.23 -14.07 19.66
N GLN A 18 -4.97 -13.68 19.47
CA GLN A 18 -3.92 -13.81 20.47
C GLN A 18 -3.34 -12.42 20.75
N LEU A 19 -3.32 -12.03 22.02
CA LEU A 19 -2.63 -10.83 22.48
C LEU A 19 -1.27 -11.25 23.04
N TYR A 20 -0.21 -10.77 22.41
CA TYR A 20 1.17 -10.98 22.84
C TYR A 20 1.74 -9.69 23.38
N LEU A 21 2.30 -9.76 24.59
CA LEU A 21 2.98 -8.65 25.23
C LEU A 21 4.40 -9.11 25.53
N GLY A 22 5.38 -8.40 24.97
CA GLY A 22 6.78 -8.79 25.08
C GLY A 22 7.72 -7.63 24.80
N THR A 23 8.99 -7.84 25.15
CA THR A 23 10.10 -7.02 24.68
C THR A 23 10.94 -7.87 23.73
N TRP A 24 11.07 -7.46 22.47
CA TRP A 24 11.88 -8.14 21.48
C TRP A 24 13.23 -7.44 21.34
N GLY A 25 14.34 -8.15 21.58
CA GLY A 25 15.69 -7.58 21.51
C GLY A 25 16.15 -6.79 22.75
N GLY A 26 15.42 -6.85 23.86
CA GLY A 26 15.85 -6.23 25.11
C GLY A 26 17.11 -6.90 25.70
N THR A 27 18.11 -6.10 26.08
CA THR A 27 19.38 -6.60 26.62
C THR A 27 19.47 -6.56 28.15
N SER A 28 18.83 -5.59 28.81
CA SER A 28 18.69 -5.49 30.27
C SER A 28 17.63 -4.46 30.67
N GLY A 29 17.06 -4.55 31.87
CA GLY A 29 16.10 -3.58 32.41
C GLY A 29 14.92 -4.21 33.15
N LYS A 30 13.97 -3.38 33.56
CA LYS A 30 12.65 -3.77 34.10
C LYS A 30 11.58 -2.95 33.38
N PHE A 31 10.47 -3.58 33.05
CA PHE A 31 9.27 -2.92 32.54
C PHE A 31 8.06 -3.45 33.32
N TRP A 32 7.00 -2.65 33.39
CA TRP A 32 5.73 -3.02 33.99
C TRP A 32 4.60 -2.63 33.04
N TRP A 33 3.55 -3.43 33.03
CA TRP A 33 2.29 -3.11 32.38
C TRP A 33 1.17 -3.28 33.41
N ASP A 34 0.15 -2.44 33.32
CA ASP A 34 -1.01 -2.46 34.21
C ASP A 34 -2.27 -2.00 33.45
N ASP A 35 -3.45 -2.20 34.04
CA ASP A 35 -4.75 -1.73 33.54
C ASP A 35 -5.15 -2.20 32.13
N PHE A 36 -4.89 -3.46 31.81
CA PHE A 36 -5.29 -4.04 30.54
C PHE A 36 -6.80 -4.15 30.38
N ARG A 37 -7.31 -3.61 29.26
CA ARG A 37 -8.70 -3.76 28.83
C ARG A 37 -8.76 -4.14 27.36
N ILE A 38 -9.68 -5.05 27.03
CA ILE A 38 -10.08 -5.36 25.67
C ILE A 38 -11.59 -5.14 25.59
N GLU A 39 -12.03 -4.34 24.64
CA GLU A 39 -13.44 -4.04 24.46
C GLU A 39 -13.78 -3.82 22.98
N GLU A 40 -15.05 -4.04 22.63
CA GLU A 40 -15.60 -3.55 21.38
C GLU A 40 -15.79 -2.04 21.50
N VAL A 41 -15.10 -1.27 20.67
CA VAL A 41 -15.23 0.19 20.63
C VAL A 41 -16.29 0.61 19.63
N GLY A 42 -16.84 1.82 19.83
CA GLY A 42 -17.78 2.43 18.91
C GLY A 42 -17.15 2.90 17.61
N LEU A 43 -17.70 3.97 17.04
CA LEU A 43 -17.18 4.61 15.85
C LEU A 43 -15.82 5.28 16.13
N VAL A 44 -14.76 4.91 15.41
CA VAL A 44 -13.46 5.61 15.50
C VAL A 44 -12.84 5.68 14.11
N ASN A 45 -12.30 6.83 13.73
CA ASN A 45 -11.73 7.10 12.41
C ASN A 45 -12.68 6.75 11.24
N VAL A 46 -13.95 7.18 11.33
CA VAL A 46 -14.99 6.84 10.34
C VAL A 46 -14.68 7.45 8.96
N LEU A 47 -14.23 6.62 8.02
CA LEU A 47 -13.91 7.05 6.66
C LEU A 47 -15.19 7.19 5.81
N ARG A 48 -15.42 8.38 5.23
CA ARG A 48 -16.59 8.67 4.37
C ARG A 48 -16.18 9.00 2.94
N ARG A 49 -16.39 8.05 2.02
CA ARG A 49 -16.21 8.18 0.56
C ARG A 49 -17.09 7.15 -0.16
N PRO A 50 -17.25 7.19 -1.50
CA PRO A 50 -18.15 6.29 -2.23
C PRO A 50 -17.95 4.80 -1.90
N GLY A 51 -16.71 4.36 -1.68
CA GLY A 51 -16.37 2.98 -1.31
C GLY A 51 -16.44 2.64 0.17
N CYS A 52 -16.80 3.58 1.03
CA CYS A 52 -16.82 3.44 2.47
C CYS A 52 -18.19 3.86 3.05
N PRO A 53 -19.27 3.12 2.75
CA PRO A 53 -20.57 3.37 3.35
C PRO A 53 -20.54 3.05 4.86
N VAL A 54 -21.39 3.74 5.61
CA VAL A 54 -21.75 3.37 6.98
C VAL A 54 -23.13 2.75 6.95
N THR A 55 -23.32 1.63 7.64
CA THR A 55 -24.62 0.98 7.77
C THR A 55 -24.99 0.84 9.23
N VAL A 56 -26.22 1.22 9.58
CA VAL A 56 -26.77 1.08 10.93
C VAL A 56 -27.94 0.09 10.88
N ARG A 57 -27.90 -0.93 11.74
CA ARG A 57 -28.93 -1.97 11.83
C ARG A 57 -29.36 -2.20 13.28
N GLY A 58 -30.60 -2.63 13.49
CA GLY A 58 -31.02 -3.23 14.75
C GLY A 58 -30.44 -4.63 14.92
N GLU A 59 -30.47 -5.17 16.15
CA GLU A 59 -30.07 -6.57 16.40
C GLU A 59 -30.99 -7.59 15.72
N ASP A 60 -32.22 -7.18 15.38
CA ASP A 60 -33.18 -7.96 14.59
C ASP A 60 -32.91 -7.93 13.07
N GLY A 61 -31.87 -7.22 12.64
CA GLY A 61 -31.50 -7.05 11.24
C GLY A 61 -32.20 -5.90 10.52
N THR A 62 -33.12 -5.18 11.19
CA THR A 62 -33.81 -4.00 10.63
C THR A 62 -32.78 -2.97 10.18
N ALA A 63 -32.79 -2.61 8.90
CA ALA A 63 -31.90 -1.59 8.35
C ALA A 63 -32.46 -0.19 8.59
N TYR A 64 -31.61 0.71 9.09
CA TYR A 64 -31.93 2.12 9.26
C TYR A 64 -31.29 2.95 8.15
N GLU A 65 -31.99 4.00 7.74
CA GLU A 65 -31.67 4.84 6.59
C GLU A 65 -31.01 6.16 7.06
N GLU A 66 -29.82 6.46 6.52
CA GLU A 66 -29.20 7.78 6.70
C GLU A 66 -30.08 8.87 6.09
N GLY A 67 -30.23 10.01 6.78
CA GLY A 67 -31.11 11.10 6.42
C GLY A 67 -32.57 10.92 6.86
N ARG A 68 -33.00 9.69 7.16
CA ARG A 68 -34.35 9.39 7.67
C ARG A 68 -34.33 8.96 9.12
N ASP A 69 -33.53 7.99 9.51
CA ASP A 69 -33.48 7.48 10.89
C ASP A 69 -32.34 8.11 11.70
N TYR A 70 -31.23 8.39 11.04
CA TYR A 70 -30.07 9.06 11.63
C TYR A 70 -29.46 10.05 10.64
N GLN A 71 -28.83 11.09 11.16
CA GLN A 71 -28.07 12.07 10.37
C GLN A 71 -26.77 11.46 9.86
N LYS A 72 -26.15 12.09 8.87
CA LYS A 72 -24.86 11.65 8.34
C LYS A 72 -23.82 11.53 9.45
N ILE A 73 -23.31 10.32 9.64
CA ILE A 73 -22.24 10.05 10.62
C ILE A 73 -20.92 10.53 10.02
N VAL A 74 -20.28 11.46 10.73
CA VAL A 74 -18.98 12.04 10.40
C VAL A 74 -18.12 12.00 11.65
N ASP A 75 -16.86 11.63 11.47
CA ASP A 75 -15.86 11.69 12.51
C ASP A 75 -15.00 12.95 12.35
N PRO A 76 -15.17 13.97 13.20
CA PRO A 76 -14.38 15.20 13.11
C PRO A 76 -12.94 15.01 13.59
N LEU A 77 -12.62 13.91 14.28
CA LEU A 77 -11.30 13.62 14.83
C LEU A 77 -10.54 12.56 14.01
N LEU A 78 -11.06 12.18 12.83
CA LEU A 78 -10.42 11.21 11.95
C LEU A 78 -8.94 11.56 11.76
N HIS A 79 -8.09 10.69 12.28
CA HIS A 79 -6.65 10.80 12.22
C HIS A 79 -6.03 9.41 12.26
N PRO A 80 -5.45 8.91 11.16
CA PRO A 80 -5.07 7.49 11.05
C PRO A 80 -4.01 7.07 12.09
N TRP A 81 -3.18 8.00 12.57
CA TRP A 81 -2.18 7.72 13.62
C TRP A 81 -2.72 7.82 15.07
N VAL A 82 -4.00 8.14 15.25
CA VAL A 82 -4.65 8.13 16.56
C VAL A 82 -5.54 6.90 16.62
N ALA A 83 -5.07 5.87 17.32
CA ALA A 83 -5.76 4.59 17.40
C ALA A 83 -7.13 4.67 18.10
N TYR A 84 -7.29 5.63 19.01
CA TYR A 84 -8.53 5.85 19.75
C TYR A 84 -8.76 7.34 20.07
N HIS A 85 -10.01 7.75 20.01
CA HIS A 85 -10.55 8.98 20.58
C HIS A 85 -12.01 8.73 20.95
N ASP A 86 -12.64 9.67 21.66
CA ASP A 86 -14.06 9.58 21.98
C ASP A 86 -14.89 9.41 20.68
N PRO A 87 -15.70 8.35 20.55
CA PRO A 87 -16.50 8.10 19.36
C PRO A 87 -17.50 9.23 19.04
N PRO A 88 -17.66 9.63 17.76
CA PRO A 88 -18.74 10.54 17.39
C PRO A 88 -20.10 9.89 17.67
N ALA A 89 -21.06 10.70 18.11
CA ALA A 89 -22.42 10.26 18.37
C ALA A 89 -23.21 10.03 17.08
N ILE A 90 -24.11 9.05 17.08
CA ILE A 90 -25.12 8.87 16.04
C ILE A 90 -26.32 9.75 16.39
N HIS A 91 -26.49 10.86 15.66
CA HIS A 91 -27.63 11.76 15.87
C HIS A 91 -28.87 11.22 15.15
N LEU A 92 -29.94 10.96 15.88
CA LEU A 92 -31.22 10.54 15.31
C LEU A 92 -31.94 11.74 14.67
N THR A 93 -32.74 11.49 13.64
CA THR A 93 -33.65 12.51 13.11
C THR A 93 -34.97 12.54 13.90
N ALA A 94 -35.83 13.51 13.61
CA ALA A 94 -37.19 13.56 14.19
C ALA A 94 -38.10 12.41 13.72
N ASP A 95 -37.86 11.86 12.53
CA ASP A 95 -38.67 10.80 11.92
C ASP A 95 -38.08 9.40 12.16
N SER A 96 -37.17 9.29 13.14
CA SER A 96 -36.42 8.06 13.37
C SER A 96 -37.30 6.92 13.84
N ARG A 97 -37.07 5.74 13.24
CA ARG A 97 -37.63 4.48 13.72
C ARG A 97 -36.81 3.87 14.85
N ILE A 98 -35.62 4.40 15.13
CA ILE A 98 -34.74 3.95 16.22
C ILE A 98 -35.33 4.43 17.55
N LYS A 99 -35.47 3.52 18.51
CA LYS A 99 -36.07 3.81 19.82
C LYS A 99 -35.00 4.03 20.89
N ASP A 100 -35.36 4.75 21.94
CA ASP A 100 -34.50 4.89 23.12
C ASP A 100 -34.14 3.52 23.73
N GLY A 101 -32.89 3.37 24.16
CA GLY A 101 -32.33 2.11 24.66
C GLY A 101 -32.13 1.01 23.60
N GLN A 102 -32.43 1.26 22.32
CA GLN A 102 -32.27 0.26 21.28
C GLN A 102 -30.79 0.02 20.94
N ARG A 103 -30.36 -1.25 20.98
CA ARG A 103 -29.02 -1.66 20.58
C ARG A 103 -28.91 -1.71 19.05
N LEU A 104 -27.78 -1.19 18.55
CA LEU A 104 -27.49 -1.09 17.12
C LEU A 104 -26.22 -1.88 16.76
N ARG A 105 -26.19 -2.39 15.54
CA ARG A 105 -25.01 -2.93 14.87
C ARG A 105 -24.60 -1.93 13.79
N VAL A 106 -23.39 -1.38 13.91
CA VAL A 106 -22.88 -0.35 13.02
C VAL A 106 -21.66 -0.88 12.31
N SER A 107 -21.71 -0.90 10.98
CA SER A 107 -20.57 -1.28 10.14
C SER A 107 -20.07 -0.05 9.39
N TYR A 108 -18.76 0.14 9.40
CA TYR A 108 -18.10 1.29 8.82
C TYR A 108 -16.68 0.89 8.38
N TYR A 109 -16.02 1.78 7.63
CA TYR A 109 -14.64 1.62 7.22
C TYR A 109 -13.78 2.63 7.98
N HIS A 110 -12.57 2.23 8.34
CA HIS A 110 -11.57 3.08 8.97
C HIS A 110 -10.21 2.83 8.31
N PRO A 111 -9.29 3.81 8.32
CA PRO A 111 -7.92 3.58 7.89
C PRO A 111 -7.24 2.57 8.82
N VAL A 112 -6.36 1.76 8.24
CA VAL A 112 -5.40 0.94 8.99
C VAL A 112 -4.00 1.37 8.61
N ILE A 113 -3.13 1.48 9.61
CA ILE A 113 -1.70 1.68 9.41
C ILE A 113 -1.03 0.32 9.56
N VAL A 114 -0.18 -0.02 8.60
CA VAL A 114 0.74 -1.14 8.74
C VAL A 114 2.10 -0.61 9.15
N TYR A 115 2.69 -1.18 10.20
CA TYR A 115 3.85 -0.60 10.90
C TYR A 115 3.54 0.81 11.41
N ASP A 116 4.49 1.74 11.28
CA ASP A 116 4.39 3.07 11.87
C ASP A 116 3.91 4.15 10.89
N ASP A 117 4.00 3.89 9.57
CA ASP A 117 3.85 4.91 8.54
C ASP A 117 3.12 4.48 7.25
N ARG A 118 2.74 3.20 7.11
CA ARG A 118 2.23 2.68 5.84
C ARG A 118 0.71 2.76 5.77
N ILE A 119 0.24 3.77 5.04
CA ILE A 119 -1.17 3.95 4.67
C ILE A 119 -1.27 3.79 3.15
N ASN A 120 -2.17 2.91 2.68
CA ASN A 120 -2.34 2.67 1.26
C ASN A 120 -3.56 3.40 0.68
N ASN A 121 -3.39 3.96 -0.52
CA ASN A 121 -4.49 4.55 -1.27
C ASN A 121 -5.39 3.47 -1.86
N CYS A 122 -6.71 3.68 -1.77
CA CYS A 122 -7.67 2.77 -2.37
C CYS A 122 -7.50 2.75 -3.89
N LEU A 123 -7.22 1.58 -4.47
CA LEU A 123 -6.99 1.46 -5.92
C LEU A 123 -8.17 1.84 -6.81
N SER A 124 -9.39 1.91 -6.27
CA SER A 124 -10.63 2.17 -7.03
C SER A 124 -11.30 3.51 -6.73
N GLU A 125 -10.75 4.32 -5.82
CA GLU A 125 -11.32 5.62 -5.48
C GLU A 125 -11.21 6.58 -6.68
N PRO A 126 -12.31 7.09 -7.24
CA PRO A 126 -12.26 7.89 -8.47
C PRO A 126 -11.37 9.13 -8.39
N ARG A 127 -11.39 9.83 -7.24
CA ARG A 127 -10.66 11.09 -7.07
C ARG A 127 -9.14 10.94 -7.23
N ILE A 128 -8.57 9.78 -6.87
CA ILE A 128 -7.12 9.57 -6.97
C ILE A 128 -6.63 9.70 -8.42
N PHE A 129 -7.47 9.36 -9.40
CA PHE A 129 -7.09 9.43 -10.81
C PHE A 129 -7.08 10.87 -11.32
N GLU A 130 -7.89 11.74 -10.72
CA GLU A 130 -7.87 13.18 -10.96
C GLU A 130 -6.62 13.80 -10.33
N ASP A 131 -6.36 13.46 -9.06
CA ASP A 131 -5.18 13.91 -8.33
C ASP A 131 -3.88 13.49 -9.05
N TRP A 132 -3.77 12.23 -9.50
CA TRP A 132 -2.62 11.77 -10.30
C TRP A 132 -2.48 12.50 -11.64
N ALA A 133 -3.59 12.84 -12.31
CA ALA A 133 -3.51 13.60 -13.56
C ALA A 133 -2.98 15.01 -13.32
N ASP A 134 -3.33 15.62 -12.19
CA ASP A 134 -2.84 16.93 -11.79
C ASP A 134 -1.37 16.87 -11.34
N GLU A 135 -0.96 15.84 -10.61
CA GLU A 135 0.44 15.58 -10.24
C GLU A 135 1.32 15.41 -11.46
N VAL A 136 0.93 14.54 -12.41
CA VAL A 136 1.68 14.30 -13.64
C VAL A 136 1.76 15.58 -14.48
N ARG A 137 0.66 16.34 -14.60
CA ARG A 137 0.65 17.61 -15.33
C ARG A 137 1.61 18.60 -14.71
N THR A 138 1.52 18.79 -13.40
CA THR A 138 2.36 19.72 -12.65
C THR A 138 3.84 19.35 -12.73
N ALA A 139 4.17 18.07 -12.54
CA ALA A 139 5.54 17.58 -12.65
C ALA A 139 6.07 17.77 -14.08
N ASN A 140 5.25 17.52 -15.09
CA ASN A 140 5.65 17.71 -16.47
C ASN A 140 5.87 19.18 -16.84
N GLU A 141 4.99 20.08 -16.43
CA GLU A 141 5.12 21.51 -16.72
C GLU A 141 6.36 22.11 -16.05
N ARG A 142 6.70 21.65 -14.83
CA ARG A 142 7.83 22.20 -14.06
C ARG A 142 9.17 21.59 -14.43
N TYR A 143 9.23 20.28 -14.61
CA TYR A 143 10.50 19.55 -14.74
C TYR A 143 10.72 18.94 -16.11
N ARG A 144 9.64 18.72 -16.89
CA ARG A 144 9.66 17.97 -18.15
C ARG A 144 10.53 16.69 -18.06
N PRO A 145 10.24 15.78 -17.12
CA PRO A 145 11.13 14.67 -16.83
C PRO A 145 11.27 13.74 -18.04
N ASP A 146 12.43 13.10 -18.16
CA ASP A 146 12.70 12.09 -19.19
C ASP A 146 11.95 10.78 -18.94
N ALA A 147 11.49 10.54 -17.71
CA ALA A 147 10.69 9.37 -17.36
C ALA A 147 9.79 9.66 -16.15
N PHE A 148 8.71 8.88 -16.02
CA PHE A 148 7.90 8.84 -14.82
C PHE A 148 8.12 7.52 -14.09
N PHE A 149 8.18 7.58 -12.75
CA PHE A 149 8.35 6.40 -11.91
C PHE A 149 7.15 6.24 -10.96
N MET A 150 6.32 5.22 -11.23
CA MET A 150 5.14 4.91 -10.44
C MET A 150 5.52 4.15 -9.16
N GLN A 151 5.07 4.64 -8.01
CA GLN A 151 5.34 4.08 -6.68
C GLN A 151 4.31 3.01 -6.30
N HIS A 152 4.10 2.01 -7.17
CA HIS A 152 3.25 0.85 -6.87
C HIS A 152 4.04 -0.26 -6.16
N ASP A 153 4.73 0.09 -5.08
CA ASP A 153 5.44 -0.82 -4.18
C ASP A 153 4.69 -1.03 -2.86
N GLU A 154 4.96 -2.15 -2.21
CA GLU A 154 4.54 -2.46 -0.84
C GLU A 154 3.08 -2.08 -0.52
N ILE A 155 2.16 -2.43 -1.41
CA ILE A 155 0.74 -2.11 -1.22
C ILE A 155 0.14 -3.15 -0.26
N ARG A 156 0.24 -2.87 1.04
CA ARG A 156 -0.08 -3.77 2.15
C ARG A 156 -1.59 -3.87 2.45
N GLU A 157 -2.40 -2.94 1.97
CA GLU A 157 -3.87 -2.98 2.09
C GLU A 157 -4.53 -2.65 0.75
N ILE A 158 -5.22 -3.62 0.15
CA ILE A 158 -6.11 -3.39 -1.00
C ILE A 158 -7.32 -4.32 -0.97
N ASN A 159 -8.30 -3.97 -1.80
CA ASN A 159 -9.50 -4.75 -2.02
C ASN A 159 -10.40 -4.90 -0.78
N GLN A 160 -10.28 -4.05 0.25
CA GLN A 160 -11.14 -4.10 1.44
C GLN A 160 -12.46 -3.33 1.27
N CYS A 161 -12.43 -2.17 0.60
CA CYS A 161 -13.58 -1.27 0.53
C CYS A 161 -14.68 -1.74 -0.45
N ALA A 162 -15.90 -1.24 -0.26
CA ALA A 162 -17.06 -1.58 -1.10
C ALA A 162 -16.85 -1.26 -2.58
N SER A 163 -16.18 -0.15 -2.92
CA SER A 163 -15.89 0.18 -4.34
C SER A 163 -14.89 -0.78 -4.99
N CYS A 164 -13.95 -1.34 -4.21
CA CYS A 164 -13.05 -2.37 -4.73
C CYS A 164 -13.83 -3.67 -4.95
N GLN A 165 -14.58 -4.11 -3.94
CA GLN A 165 -15.35 -5.35 -3.97
C GLN A 165 -16.43 -5.35 -5.07
N ALA A 166 -17.06 -4.20 -5.33
CA ALA A 166 -18.04 -4.05 -6.41
C ALA A 166 -17.46 -4.23 -7.83
N LYS A 167 -16.13 -4.27 -7.99
CA LYS A 167 -15.51 -4.57 -9.29
C LYS A 167 -15.46 -6.06 -9.61
N HIS A 168 -15.72 -6.93 -8.62
CA HIS A 168 -15.63 -8.38 -8.79
C HIS A 168 -14.28 -8.85 -9.36
N MET A 169 -13.21 -8.17 -8.95
CA MET A 169 -11.84 -8.48 -9.35
C MET A 169 -11.09 -9.08 -8.16
N THR A 170 -10.17 -10.00 -8.42
CA THR A 170 -9.16 -10.34 -7.42
C THR A 170 -8.26 -9.13 -7.14
N PRO A 171 -7.52 -9.09 -6.01
CA PRO A 171 -6.54 -8.02 -5.78
C PRO A 171 -5.52 -7.88 -6.90
N GLY A 172 -5.01 -8.99 -7.44
CA GLY A 172 -4.13 -8.99 -8.60
C GLY A 172 -4.77 -8.35 -9.83
N GLU A 173 -6.02 -8.69 -10.15
CA GLU A 173 -6.76 -8.07 -11.27
C GLU A 173 -7.04 -6.58 -11.04
N LEU A 174 -7.35 -6.21 -9.80
CA LEU A 174 -7.60 -4.83 -9.41
C LEU A 174 -6.32 -3.98 -9.54
N LEU A 175 -5.18 -4.49 -9.08
CA LEU A 175 -3.89 -3.84 -9.26
C LEU A 175 -3.49 -3.76 -10.74
N ALA A 176 -3.70 -4.83 -11.50
CA ALA A 176 -3.49 -4.83 -12.95
C ALA A 176 -4.38 -3.79 -13.67
N TRP A 177 -5.61 -3.60 -13.21
CA TRP A 177 -6.50 -2.55 -13.72
C TRP A 177 -6.02 -1.15 -13.33
N ASN A 178 -5.61 -0.94 -12.07
CA ASN A 178 -5.15 0.35 -11.57
C ASN A 178 -3.85 0.81 -12.25
N VAL A 179 -2.85 -0.07 -12.40
CA VAL A 179 -1.58 0.29 -13.04
C VAL A 179 -1.76 0.71 -14.51
N ARG A 180 -2.72 0.08 -15.22
CA ARG A 180 -3.10 0.52 -16.58
C ARG A 180 -3.72 1.91 -16.60
N LYS A 181 -4.52 2.26 -15.57
CA LYS A 181 -5.09 3.61 -15.43
C LYS A 181 -3.98 4.62 -15.17
N ALA A 182 -3.07 4.34 -14.24
CA ALA A 182 -1.92 5.21 -13.93
C ALA A 182 -1.05 5.45 -15.18
N ALA A 183 -0.64 4.39 -15.87
CA ALA A 183 0.14 4.51 -17.10
C ALA A 183 -0.62 5.26 -18.21
N GLY A 184 -1.94 5.05 -18.32
CA GLY A 184 -2.80 5.77 -19.26
C GLY A 184 -2.89 7.27 -18.97
N ILE A 185 -2.90 7.68 -17.70
CA ILE A 185 -2.86 9.09 -17.29
C ILE A 185 -1.54 9.72 -17.72
N ILE A 186 -0.41 9.07 -17.42
CA ILE A 186 0.92 9.55 -17.81
C ILE A 186 1.00 9.74 -19.32
N ARG A 187 0.61 8.73 -20.10
CA ARG A 187 0.68 8.78 -21.58
C ARG A 187 -0.19 9.86 -22.22
N LYS A 188 -1.32 10.22 -21.60
CA LYS A 188 -2.16 11.31 -22.11
C LYS A 188 -1.45 12.66 -22.02
N ILE A 189 -0.59 12.83 -21.03
CA ILE A 189 0.11 14.11 -20.76
C ILE A 189 1.51 14.10 -21.39
N ARG A 190 2.22 12.96 -21.31
CA ARG A 190 3.56 12.73 -21.84
C ARG A 190 3.65 11.39 -22.55
N PRO A 191 3.16 11.30 -23.81
CA PRO A 191 3.12 10.05 -24.57
C PRO A 191 4.52 9.51 -24.94
N ASP A 192 5.52 10.39 -24.95
CA ASP A 192 6.91 10.12 -25.28
C ASP A 192 7.73 9.61 -24.07
N ALA A 193 7.27 9.86 -22.85
CA ALA A 193 8.04 9.56 -21.65
C ALA A 193 7.99 8.06 -21.30
N PRO A 194 9.15 7.40 -21.13
CA PRO A 194 9.26 6.13 -20.41
C PRO A 194 8.50 6.13 -19.08
N ILE A 195 7.93 4.98 -18.75
CA ILE A 195 7.27 4.73 -17.46
C ILE A 195 8.01 3.58 -16.79
N TRP A 196 8.32 3.75 -15.51
CA TRP A 196 8.92 2.72 -14.64
C TRP A 196 8.00 2.43 -13.46
N VAL A 197 8.11 1.24 -12.87
CA VAL A 197 7.41 0.84 -11.66
C VAL A 197 8.24 -0.16 -10.87
N TRP A 198 8.13 -0.16 -9.55
CA TRP A 198 8.77 -1.16 -8.68
C TRP A 198 8.26 -2.57 -8.99
N SER A 199 9.12 -3.59 -8.78
CA SER A 199 8.82 -4.96 -9.22
C SER A 199 7.94 -5.77 -8.27
N ASP A 200 7.97 -5.49 -6.97
CA ASP A 200 7.54 -6.41 -5.92
C ASP A 200 6.06 -6.80 -6.01
N MET A 201 5.20 -5.82 -6.25
CA MET A 201 3.77 -6.04 -6.38
C MET A 201 3.38 -6.78 -7.68
N PHE A 202 4.34 -7.02 -8.57
CA PHE A 202 4.18 -7.67 -9.87
C PHE A 202 5.06 -8.93 -10.05
N ASP A 203 6.00 -9.20 -9.14
CA ASP A 203 6.91 -10.35 -9.20
C ASP A 203 6.34 -11.54 -8.40
N PRO A 204 6.07 -12.70 -9.05
CA PRO A 204 5.66 -13.93 -8.37
C PRO A 204 6.72 -14.48 -7.40
N MET A 205 7.98 -14.10 -7.55
CA MET A 205 9.05 -14.43 -6.61
C MET A 205 9.10 -13.45 -5.41
N HIS A 206 8.32 -12.36 -5.45
CA HIS A 206 8.24 -11.33 -4.41
C HIS A 206 6.84 -11.26 -3.77
N ASN A 207 6.06 -10.18 -3.97
CA ASN A 207 4.77 -9.97 -3.32
C ASN A 207 3.58 -10.44 -4.18
N ALA A 208 3.73 -10.65 -5.49
CA ALA A 208 2.65 -11.08 -6.39
C ALA A 208 2.32 -12.58 -6.31
N LYS A 209 2.04 -13.08 -5.10
CA LYS A 209 1.83 -14.50 -4.79
C LYS A 209 0.37 -14.82 -4.49
N GLU A 210 0.07 -16.13 -4.43
CA GLU A 210 -1.24 -16.65 -4.01
C GLU A 210 -1.50 -16.48 -2.51
N LYS A 211 -0.43 -16.41 -1.70
CA LYS A 211 -0.52 -16.28 -0.24
C LYS A 211 -0.95 -14.87 0.15
N ASP A 212 -1.53 -14.77 1.36
CA ASP A 212 -1.91 -13.51 1.96
C ASP A 212 -0.69 -12.59 2.13
N TYR A 213 -0.84 -11.34 1.71
CA TYR A 213 0.13 -10.27 1.88
C TYR A 213 -0.53 -9.18 2.73
N TYR A 214 -0.21 -9.14 4.03
CA TYR A 214 -0.80 -8.21 5.00
C TYR A 214 -2.34 -8.17 4.94
N LEU A 215 -2.93 -7.02 4.63
CA LEU A 215 -4.36 -6.73 4.59
C LEU A 215 -4.90 -6.73 3.16
N VAL A 216 -4.19 -7.38 2.23
CA VAL A 216 -4.71 -7.61 0.89
C VAL A 216 -5.82 -8.65 0.93
N ASN A 217 -7.04 -8.26 0.55
CA ASN A 217 -8.20 -9.16 0.55
C ASN A 217 -8.21 -10.08 -0.67
N GLY A 218 -7.36 -11.11 -0.63
CA GLY A 218 -7.21 -12.16 -1.66
C GLY A 218 -5.82 -12.22 -2.30
N SER A 219 -5.73 -12.88 -3.46
CA SER A 219 -4.46 -13.13 -4.14
C SER A 219 -3.99 -11.95 -5.02
N LEU A 220 -2.70 -11.62 -4.94
CA LEU A 220 -2.02 -10.69 -5.85
C LEU A 220 -1.57 -11.34 -7.17
N LEU A 221 -1.73 -12.66 -7.31
CA LEU A 221 -1.35 -13.38 -8.52
C LEU A 221 -2.01 -12.77 -9.76
N GLY A 222 -1.21 -12.54 -10.80
CA GLY A 222 -1.65 -11.97 -12.05
C GLY A 222 -1.64 -10.44 -12.10
N SER A 223 -1.22 -9.73 -11.05
CA SER A 223 -1.05 -8.28 -11.05
C SER A 223 -0.20 -7.77 -12.22
N TRP A 224 0.86 -8.50 -12.58
CA TRP A 224 1.75 -8.19 -13.71
C TRP A 224 1.02 -8.13 -15.06
N LYS A 225 -0.17 -8.70 -15.20
CA LYS A 225 -0.95 -8.61 -16.44
C LYS A 225 -1.33 -7.17 -16.78
N GLY A 226 -1.26 -6.26 -15.80
CA GLY A 226 -1.42 -4.82 -16.00
C GLY A 226 -0.26 -4.15 -16.75
N LEU A 227 0.91 -4.78 -16.77
CA LEU A 227 2.14 -4.23 -17.34
C LEU A 227 2.18 -4.48 -18.85
N ASP A 228 2.09 -3.41 -19.64
CA ASP A 228 2.37 -3.46 -21.07
C ASP A 228 3.86 -3.16 -21.37
N LYS A 229 4.29 -3.41 -22.60
CA LYS A 229 5.69 -3.26 -23.03
C LYS A 229 6.27 -1.84 -22.91
N GLY A 230 5.41 -0.82 -22.78
CA GLY A 230 5.81 0.56 -22.56
C GLY A 230 6.19 0.84 -21.11
N ILE A 231 5.95 -0.09 -20.18
CA ILE A 231 6.30 0.03 -18.76
C ILE A 231 7.56 -0.79 -18.49
N GLY A 232 8.57 -0.16 -17.92
CA GLY A 232 9.76 -0.81 -17.40
C GLY A 232 9.61 -1.18 -15.92
N ILE A 233 10.40 -2.14 -15.47
CA ILE A 233 10.40 -2.66 -14.10
C ILE A 233 11.69 -2.28 -13.39
N VAL A 234 11.58 -1.84 -12.14
CA VAL A 234 12.72 -1.62 -11.26
C VAL A 234 12.76 -2.76 -10.24
N ASN A 235 13.66 -3.71 -10.46
CA ASN A 235 13.79 -4.94 -9.68
C ASN A 235 14.54 -4.67 -8.38
N TRP A 236 13.88 -4.90 -7.25
CA TRP A 236 14.49 -4.69 -5.93
C TRP A 236 14.45 -5.92 -5.01
N ASN A 237 14.03 -7.08 -5.52
CA ASN A 237 13.97 -8.32 -4.75
C ASN A 237 15.38 -8.82 -4.34
N GLY A 238 15.85 -8.33 -3.18
CA GLY A 238 17.12 -8.70 -2.54
C GLY A 238 17.30 -10.20 -2.34
N GLY A 239 16.23 -10.93 -2.04
CA GLY A 239 16.26 -12.39 -1.87
C GLY A 239 16.44 -13.15 -3.19
N ALA A 240 15.92 -12.62 -4.30
CA ALA A 240 16.06 -13.24 -5.61
C ALA A 240 17.39 -12.89 -6.30
N MET A 241 17.97 -11.73 -6.01
CA MET A 241 19.22 -11.25 -6.61
C MET A 241 19.22 -11.33 -8.16
N GLY A 242 18.12 -10.92 -8.79
CA GLY A 242 17.94 -10.94 -10.24
C GLY A 242 17.45 -12.26 -10.84
N LYS A 243 17.21 -13.31 -10.04
CA LYS A 243 16.64 -14.59 -10.52
C LYS A 243 15.20 -14.46 -11.05
N ASP A 244 14.51 -13.39 -10.68
CA ASP A 244 13.19 -12.97 -11.15
C ASP A 244 13.24 -12.24 -12.50
N CYS A 245 14.38 -11.66 -12.90
CA CYS A 245 14.50 -10.89 -14.14
C CYS A 245 14.12 -11.67 -15.43
N PRO A 246 14.39 -12.98 -15.58
CA PRO A 246 13.90 -13.76 -16.73
C PRO A 246 12.38 -13.77 -16.87
N PHE A 247 11.61 -13.63 -15.79
CA PHE A 247 10.16 -13.55 -15.83
C PHE A 247 9.69 -12.30 -16.57
N PHE A 248 10.19 -11.12 -16.18
CA PHE A 248 9.86 -9.86 -16.85
C PHE A 248 10.45 -9.77 -18.27
N ALA A 249 11.61 -10.38 -18.50
CA ALA A 249 12.21 -10.46 -19.82
C ALA A 249 11.33 -11.23 -20.83
N LYS A 250 10.67 -12.33 -20.39
CA LYS A 250 9.71 -13.07 -21.23
C LYS A 250 8.50 -12.23 -21.64
N MET A 251 8.14 -11.23 -20.84
CA MET A 251 7.09 -10.27 -21.16
C MET A 251 7.59 -9.13 -22.09
N GLY A 252 8.90 -9.08 -22.35
CA GLY A 252 9.53 -8.05 -23.16
C GLY A 252 9.68 -6.70 -22.44
N LEU A 253 9.68 -6.69 -21.11
CA LEU A 253 9.81 -5.46 -20.33
C LEU A 253 11.28 -5.06 -20.18
N ARG A 254 11.53 -3.76 -20.17
CA ARG A 254 12.82 -3.20 -19.78
C ARG A 254 12.97 -3.23 -18.26
N GLN A 255 14.19 -3.35 -17.77
CA GLN A 255 14.47 -3.65 -16.38
C GLN A 255 15.66 -2.84 -15.87
N ILE A 256 15.52 -2.28 -14.67
CA ILE A 256 16.60 -1.66 -13.89
C ILE A 256 16.84 -2.52 -12.64
N LEU A 257 18.10 -2.78 -12.31
CA LEU A 257 18.49 -3.53 -11.11
C LEU A 257 18.68 -2.57 -9.93
N SER A 258 17.86 -2.65 -8.89
CA SER A 258 17.86 -1.76 -7.72
C SER A 258 18.07 -2.55 -6.43
N GLY A 259 19.23 -3.20 -6.31
CA GLY A 259 19.56 -4.06 -5.16
C GLY A 259 20.19 -3.35 -3.96
N TYR A 260 20.55 -2.06 -4.05
CA TYR A 260 21.12 -1.32 -2.92
C TYR A 260 19.99 -0.96 -1.94
N TYR A 261 20.15 -1.39 -0.67
CA TYR A 261 19.22 -1.14 0.43
C TYR A 261 20.02 -0.78 1.69
N ASP A 262 20.85 0.28 1.57
CA ASP A 262 21.74 0.78 2.64
C ASP A 262 22.78 -0.22 3.20
N GLY A 263 22.95 -1.37 2.55
CA GLY A 263 23.83 -2.45 3.01
C GLY A 263 24.92 -2.90 2.03
N ASP A 264 24.87 -2.49 0.75
CA ASP A 264 25.82 -2.91 -0.29
C ASP A 264 26.88 -1.82 -0.55
N ASN A 265 27.56 -1.36 0.49
CA ASN A 265 28.42 -0.17 0.40
C ASN A 265 29.66 -0.36 -0.51
N ASP A 266 30.09 -1.59 -0.76
CA ASP A 266 31.21 -1.89 -1.63
C ASP A 266 30.82 -2.27 -3.07
N GLY A 267 29.52 -2.36 -3.35
CA GLY A 267 28.93 -2.74 -4.63
C GLY A 267 29.12 -4.21 -5.00
N SER A 268 29.46 -5.07 -4.05
CA SER A 268 29.60 -6.51 -4.30
C SER A 268 28.27 -7.18 -4.64
N ALA A 269 27.17 -6.76 -4.02
CA ALA A 269 25.85 -7.34 -4.29
C ALA A 269 25.36 -6.96 -5.68
N ILE A 270 25.46 -5.68 -6.10
CA ILE A 270 25.06 -5.30 -7.46
C ILE A 270 25.89 -6.02 -8.54
N ALA A 271 27.20 -6.20 -8.33
CA ALA A 271 28.03 -6.97 -9.26
C ALA A 271 27.53 -8.44 -9.38
N GLN A 272 27.07 -9.03 -8.28
CA GLN A 272 26.47 -10.36 -8.30
C GLN A 272 25.11 -10.38 -9.03
N TRP A 273 24.28 -9.35 -8.87
CA TRP A 273 23.03 -9.21 -9.62
C TRP A 273 23.28 -9.12 -11.14
N GLU A 274 24.27 -8.33 -11.56
CA GLU A 274 24.67 -8.26 -12.97
C GLU A 274 25.16 -9.61 -13.50
N ALA A 275 25.96 -10.34 -12.71
CA ALA A 275 26.40 -11.68 -13.07
C ALA A 275 25.24 -12.66 -13.21
N ASN A 276 24.27 -12.62 -12.28
CA ASN A 276 23.08 -13.48 -12.29
C ASN A 276 22.15 -13.19 -13.47
N THR A 277 22.14 -11.94 -13.95
CA THR A 277 21.27 -11.48 -15.04
C THR A 277 21.99 -11.42 -16.38
N LYS A 278 23.23 -11.93 -16.46
CA LYS A 278 23.99 -12.00 -17.70
C LYS A 278 23.23 -12.78 -18.77
N GLY A 279 22.95 -12.14 -19.89
CA GLY A 279 22.21 -12.73 -21.02
C GLY A 279 20.68 -12.65 -20.89
N VAL A 280 20.15 -12.09 -19.80
CA VAL A 280 18.72 -11.75 -19.69
C VAL A 280 18.46 -10.51 -20.54
N PRO A 281 17.56 -10.56 -21.55
CA PRO A 281 17.27 -9.40 -22.37
C PRO A 281 16.46 -8.36 -21.58
N GLY A 282 16.63 -7.10 -21.96
CA GLY A 282 15.86 -5.99 -21.37
C GLY A 282 16.46 -5.39 -20.10
N ILE A 283 17.56 -5.92 -19.55
CA ILE A 283 18.31 -5.21 -18.51
C ILE A 283 18.96 -3.96 -19.14
N VAL A 284 18.63 -2.77 -18.64
CA VAL A 284 19.12 -1.49 -19.20
C VAL A 284 19.99 -0.69 -18.24
N GLY A 285 20.13 -1.12 -17.00
CA GLY A 285 21.01 -0.47 -16.02
C GLY A 285 20.73 -0.92 -14.59
N ALA A 286 21.38 -0.23 -13.66
CA ALA A 286 21.18 -0.38 -12.22
C ALA A 286 20.72 0.95 -11.59
N MET A 287 20.24 0.92 -10.35
CA MET A 287 19.84 2.10 -9.59
C MET A 287 20.36 1.97 -8.15
N TYR A 288 21.05 3.01 -7.69
CA TYR A 288 21.46 3.15 -6.29
C TYR A 288 20.29 3.75 -5.50
N THR A 289 19.81 3.05 -4.49
CA THR A 289 18.58 3.41 -3.77
C THR A 289 18.83 3.43 -2.26
N THR A 290 18.96 4.61 -1.66
CA THR A 290 19.14 4.76 -0.21
C THR A 290 17.85 5.23 0.46
N TRP A 291 17.52 4.64 1.61
CA TRP A 291 16.39 5.02 2.45
C TRP A 291 16.85 5.70 3.75
N GLY A 292 18.12 5.54 4.12
CA GLY A 292 18.76 6.15 5.28
C GLY A 292 19.69 7.32 4.95
N ASP A 293 19.54 7.95 3.78
CA ASP A 293 20.41 9.05 3.30
C ASP A 293 21.91 8.69 3.24
N ASN A 294 22.23 7.41 3.01
CA ASN A 294 23.59 6.90 2.89
C ASN A 294 24.15 7.10 1.47
N TYR A 295 24.53 8.34 1.17
CA TYR A 295 25.07 8.71 -0.15
C TYR A 295 26.59 8.50 -0.29
N GLY A 296 27.32 8.30 0.82
CA GLY A 296 28.78 8.16 0.80
C GLY A 296 29.33 7.04 -0.08
N PRO A 297 28.70 5.85 -0.12
CA PRO A 297 29.13 4.72 -0.95
C PRO A 297 28.82 4.85 -2.44
N MET A 298 28.05 5.86 -2.87
CA MET A 298 27.50 5.94 -4.23
C MET A 298 28.57 5.82 -5.33
N ASP A 299 29.72 6.49 -5.19
CA ASP A 299 30.82 6.41 -6.17
C ASP A 299 31.51 5.04 -6.20
N VAL A 300 31.61 4.38 -5.05
CA VAL A 300 32.20 3.03 -4.94
C VAL A 300 31.25 2.03 -5.58
N TRP A 301 29.96 2.13 -5.25
CA TRP A 301 28.90 1.29 -5.79
C TRP A 301 28.76 1.44 -7.31
N ALA A 302 28.70 2.67 -7.82
CA ALA A 302 28.56 2.95 -9.24
C ALA A 302 29.73 2.37 -10.07
N ARG A 303 30.96 2.43 -9.56
CA ARG A 303 32.12 1.81 -10.21
C ARG A 303 32.00 0.29 -10.33
N ARG A 304 31.32 -0.37 -9.40
CA ARG A 304 31.01 -1.81 -9.51
C ARG A 304 29.89 -2.08 -10.49
N ALA A 305 28.80 -1.31 -10.41
CA ALA A 305 27.59 -1.51 -11.21
C ALA A 305 27.73 -1.14 -12.70
N TRP A 306 28.64 -0.23 -13.07
CA TRP A 306 28.83 0.17 -14.48
C TRP A 306 30.26 -0.02 -15.01
N GLY A 307 31.18 -0.44 -14.15
CA GLY A 307 32.62 -0.47 -14.44
C GLY A 307 33.25 0.93 -14.44
N ALA A 308 34.51 1.01 -14.05
CA ALA A 308 35.31 2.24 -14.16
C ALA A 308 35.60 2.54 -15.65
N GLY A 309 34.67 3.17 -16.38
CA GLY A 309 34.93 3.58 -17.76
C GLY A 309 33.73 3.77 -18.69
N LYS A 310 32.50 3.57 -18.25
CA LYS A 310 31.32 4.00 -19.02
C LYS A 310 30.85 5.37 -18.54
N THR A 311 31.63 6.40 -18.82
CA THR A 311 31.10 7.77 -18.84
C THR A 311 30.03 7.86 -19.93
N ALA A 312 28.91 8.47 -19.59
CA ALA A 312 27.81 8.79 -20.51
C ALA A 312 28.30 9.57 -21.74
#